data_AF-A0A357K5Q8-F1
#
_entry.id   AF-A0A357K5Q8-F1
#
_cell.length_a   1.000
_cell.length_b   1.000
_cell.length_c   1.000
_cell.angle_alpha   90.00
_cell.angle_beta   90.00
_cell.angle_gamma   90.00
#
_symmetry.space_group_name_H-M   'P 1'
#
loop_
_entity.id
_entity.type
_entity.pdbx_description
1 polymer ?
#
loop_
_entity_poly.entity_id
_entity_poly.type
_entity_poly.pdbx_seq_one_letter_code
_entity_poly.pdbx_strand_id
1 'polypeptide(L)'
;MNYKTQLSAIKLFAFDYDGVFTNGTVYLMPDGSMARTASARDGFAVQWAVKQGLELAVITGGKEEPVRWRMEGLGVKEVHLGASDKLAAVRALAERKGLSMEEVAYMG
;
A
#
# COMPACT_ATOMS: atom_id res chain seq x y z
N MET A 1 18.26 5.25 -18.59
CA MET A 1 16.82 4.90 -18.73
C MET A 1 16.01 5.96 -18.00
N ASN A 2 14.89 6.45 -18.56
CA ASN A 2 14.10 7.53 -17.95
C ASN A 2 12.91 6.96 -17.17
N TYR A 3 12.83 7.25 -15.86
CA TYR A 3 11.77 6.74 -14.98
C TYR A 3 10.37 7.15 -15.46
N LYS A 4 10.21 8.30 -16.11
CA LYS A 4 8.91 8.76 -16.62
C LYS A 4 8.35 7.80 -17.67
N THR A 5 9.23 7.25 -18.51
CA THR A 5 8.85 6.27 -19.53
C THR A 5 8.49 4.94 -18.89
N GLN A 6 9.23 4.49 -17.88
CA GLN A 6 8.93 3.23 -17.17
C GLN A 6 7.61 3.32 -16.39
N LEU A 7 7.38 4.43 -15.68
CA LEU A 7 6.16 4.62 -14.91
C LEU A 7 4.91 4.82 -15.77
N SER A 8 5.05 5.20 -17.05
CA SER A 8 3.90 5.39 -17.94
C SER A 8 3.13 4.10 -18.27
N ALA A 9 3.76 2.94 -18.09
CA ALA A 9 3.12 1.63 -18.27
C ALA A 9 2.45 1.11 -16.99
N ILE A 10 2.69 1.75 -15.84
CA ILE A 10 2.20 1.29 -14.55
C ILE A 10 0.72 1.62 -14.40
N LYS A 11 -0.06 0.59 -14.10
CA LYS A 11 -1.51 0.67 -13.88
C LYS A 11 -1.86 0.49 -12.40
N LEU A 12 -1.05 -0.24 -11.65
CA LEU A 12 -1.24 -0.51 -10.23
C LEU A 12 0.00 -0.12 -9.42
N PHE A 13 -0.20 0.70 -8.40
CA PHE A 13 0.82 1.02 -7.39
C PHE A 13 0.52 0.27 -6.10
N ALA A 14 1.34 -0.73 -5.79
CA ALA A 14 1.28 -1.48 -4.55
C ALA A 14 2.34 -0.98 -3.56
N PHE A 15 1.99 -0.91 -2.29
CA PHE A 15 2.86 -0.40 -1.24
C PHE A 15 2.90 -1.37 -0.05
N ASP A 16 4.05 -1.49 0.57
CA ASP A 16 4.12 -1.88 1.98
C ASP A 16 3.51 -0.78 2.87
N TYR A 17 3.26 -1.10 4.13
CA TYR A 17 2.85 -0.13 5.13
C TYR A 17 4.00 0.29 6.03
N ASP A 18 4.56 -0.65 6.78
CA ASP A 18 5.62 -0.36 7.75
C ASP A 18 6.94 -0.07 7.02
N GLY A 19 7.55 1.08 7.31
CA GLY A 19 8.76 1.55 6.61
C GLY A 19 8.49 2.34 5.33
N VAL A 20 7.26 2.31 4.80
CA VAL A 20 6.83 3.10 3.63
C VAL A 20 5.93 4.26 4.05
N PHE A 21 4.80 3.96 4.67
CA PHE A 21 3.88 4.97 5.23
C PHE A 21 4.21 5.31 6.69
N THR A 22 5.13 4.56 7.29
CA THR A 22 5.68 4.80 8.62
C THR A 22 7.19 4.97 8.53
N ASN A 23 7.76 5.68 9.49
CA ASN A 23 9.21 5.76 9.67
C ASN A 23 9.79 4.55 10.42
N GLY A 24 9.11 3.39 10.39
CA GLY A 24 9.47 2.19 11.14
C GLY A 24 9.14 2.24 12.64
N THR A 25 8.47 3.30 13.11
CA THR A 25 8.07 3.40 14.53
C THR A 25 6.78 2.63 14.78
N VAL A 26 6.82 1.72 15.76
CA VAL A 26 5.66 1.01 16.29
C VAL A 26 5.61 1.25 17.79
N TYR A 27 4.46 1.71 18.30
CA TYR A 27 4.25 1.87 19.74
C TYR A 27 3.68 0.57 20.30
N LEU A 28 4.38 -0.01 21.28
CA LEU A 28 3.89 -1.14 22.06
C LEU A 28 3.05 -0.61 23.22
N MET A 29 1.78 -0.97 23.25
CA MET A 29 0.84 -0.51 24.27
C MET A 29 0.80 -1.49 25.46
N PRO A 30 0.42 -1.05 26.67
CA PRO A 30 0.39 -1.92 27.85
C PRO A 30 -0.56 -3.13 27.74
N ASP A 31 -1.58 -3.05 26.89
CA ASP A 31 -2.53 -4.12 26.61
C ASP A 31 -2.02 -5.13 25.56
N GLY A 32 -0.78 -4.97 25.10
CA GLY A 32 -0.17 -5.80 24.05
C GLY A 32 -0.57 -5.39 22.63
N SER A 33 -1.43 -4.39 22.46
CA SER A 33 -1.74 -3.83 21.14
C SER A 33 -0.56 -3.02 20.61
N MET A 34 -0.55 -2.82 19.29
CA MET A 34 0.50 -2.06 18.62
C MET A 34 -0.10 -0.91 17.81
N ALA A 35 0.34 0.32 18.07
CA ALA A 35 -0.11 1.50 17.33
C ALA A 35 0.94 1.94 16.31
N ARG A 36 0.49 2.34 15.12
CA ARG A 36 1.35 2.80 14.02
C ARG A 36 1.25 4.30 13.85
N THR A 37 2.36 4.92 13.49
CA THR A 37 2.36 6.32 13.05
C THR A 37 1.77 6.42 11.65
N ALA A 38 1.34 7.62 11.29
CA ALA A 38 0.99 7.91 9.91
C ALA A 38 1.24 9.37 9.56
N SER A 39 1.65 9.61 8.33
CA SER A 39 1.93 10.94 7.78
C SER A 39 0.67 11.55 7.16
N ALA A 40 0.32 12.76 7.59
CA ALA A 40 -0.77 13.53 6.97
C ALA A 40 -0.44 13.94 5.52
N ARG A 41 0.84 14.21 5.24
CA ARG A 41 1.32 14.55 3.89
C ARG A 41 1.13 13.39 2.92
N ASP A 42 1.51 12.19 3.35
CA ASP A 42 1.36 11.00 2.50
C ASP A 42 -0.11 10.63 2.37
N GLY A 43 -0.91 10.84 3.43
CA GLY A 43 -2.37 10.72 3.35
C GLY A 43 -2.98 11.61 2.27
N PHE A 44 -2.57 12.89 2.20
CA PHE A 44 -3.00 13.79 1.13
C PHE A 44 -2.57 13.30 -0.26
N ALA A 45 -1.31 12.87 -0.41
CA ALA A 45 -0.79 12.40 -1.69
C ALA A 45 -1.53 11.14 -2.19
N VAL A 46 -1.79 10.17 -1.30
CA VAL A 46 -2.57 8.96 -1.61
C VAL A 46 -3.99 9.33 -2.01
N GLN A 47 -4.67 10.15 -1.21
CA GLN A 47 -6.05 10.55 -1.53
C GLN A 47 -6.12 11.32 -2.85
N TRP A 48 -5.14 12.18 -3.12
CA TRP A 48 -5.04 12.89 -4.39
C TRP A 48 -4.82 11.93 -5.56
N ALA A 49 -3.88 10.97 -5.44
CA ALA A 49 -3.63 9.97 -6.48
C ALA A 49 -4.88 9.15 -6.81
N VAL A 50 -5.61 8.70 -5.77
CA VAL A 50 -6.90 8.00 -5.95
C VAL A 50 -7.91 8.88 -6.68
N LYS A 51 -8.01 10.18 -6.33
CA LYS A 51 -8.89 11.13 -7.03
C LYS A 51 -8.51 11.37 -8.49
N GLN A 52 -7.23 11.22 -8.84
CA GLN A 52 -6.74 11.26 -10.23
C GLN A 52 -6.96 9.94 -10.99
N GLY A 53 -7.57 8.94 -10.36
CA GLY A 53 -7.87 7.65 -10.97
C GLY A 53 -6.72 6.65 -10.96
N LEU A 54 -5.65 6.93 -10.20
CA LEU A 54 -4.59 5.94 -10.01
C LEU A 54 -5.12 4.80 -9.13
N GLU A 55 -4.76 3.57 -9.50
CA GLU A 55 -5.10 2.39 -8.72
C GLU A 55 -3.99 2.08 -7.72
N LEU A 56 -4.35 2.08 -6.44
CA LEU A 56 -3.43 1.89 -5.33
C LEU A 56 -3.84 0.64 -4.54
N ALA A 57 -2.82 -0.04 -3.99
CA ALA A 57 -2.98 -1.16 -3.08
C ALA A 57 -1.99 -1.08 -1.91
N VAL A 58 -2.39 -1.59 -0.75
CA VAL A 58 -1.50 -1.81 0.39
C VAL A 58 -1.43 -3.29 0.70
N ILE A 59 -0.20 -3.80 0.82
CA ILE A 59 0.10 -5.19 1.15
C ILE A 59 1.08 -5.19 2.32
N THR A 60 0.61 -5.57 3.51
CA THR A 60 1.42 -5.55 4.73
C THR A 60 1.35 -6.88 5.46
N GLY A 61 2.45 -7.21 6.16
CA GLY A 61 2.47 -8.33 7.11
C GLY A 61 1.72 -8.02 8.41
N GLY A 62 1.51 -6.73 8.72
CA GLY A 62 0.70 -6.28 9.85
C GLY A 62 -0.75 -6.74 9.73
N LYS A 63 -1.39 -7.00 10.86
CA LYS A 63 -2.77 -7.51 10.97
C LYS A 63 -3.73 -6.50 11.60
N GLU A 64 -3.25 -5.29 11.84
CA GLU A 64 -3.97 -4.27 12.58
C GLU A 64 -4.97 -3.55 11.68
N GLU A 65 -6.25 -3.76 11.97
CA GLU A 65 -7.37 -3.13 11.27
C GLU A 65 -7.31 -1.59 11.16
N PRO A 66 -6.72 -0.83 12.11
CA PRO A 66 -6.51 0.61 11.92
C PRO A 66 -5.77 0.98 10.63
N VAL A 67 -4.86 0.12 10.14
CA VAL A 67 -4.19 0.31 8.84
C VAL A 67 -5.21 0.23 7.71
N ARG A 68 -6.09 -0.77 7.72
CA ARG A 68 -7.18 -0.92 6.75
C ARG A 68 -8.09 0.30 6.74
N TRP A 69 -8.63 0.66 7.90
CA TRP A 69 -9.59 1.78 8.00
C TRP A 69 -9.01 3.09 7.51
N ARG A 70 -7.73 3.34 7.83
CA ARG A 70 -7.03 4.52 7.33
C ARG A 70 -6.96 4.52 5.80
N MET A 71 -6.44 3.44 5.21
CA MET A 71 -6.19 3.39 3.77
C MET A 71 -7.49 3.39 2.95
N GLU A 72 -8.51 2.68 3.42
CA GLU A 72 -9.86 2.73 2.85
C GLU A 72 -10.49 4.12 2.97
N GLY A 73 -10.29 4.81 4.10
CA GLY A 73 -10.71 6.20 4.29
C GLY A 73 -10.02 7.19 3.34
N LEU A 74 -8.83 6.86 2.83
CA LEU A 74 -8.14 7.61 1.78
C LEU A 74 -8.59 7.23 0.36
N GLY A 75 -9.44 6.20 0.23
CA GLY A 75 -10.00 5.71 -1.03
C GLY A 75 -9.23 4.53 -1.65
N VAL A 76 -8.25 3.96 -0.95
CA VAL A 76 -7.54 2.75 -1.39
C VAL A 76 -8.45 1.53 -1.21
N LYS A 77 -8.73 0.81 -2.29
CA LYS A 77 -9.69 -0.30 -2.29
C LYS A 77 -9.08 -1.66 -1.99
N GLU A 78 -7.80 -1.83 -2.28
CA GLU A 78 -7.09 -3.11 -2.12
C GLU A 78 -6.19 -3.00 -0.88
N VAL A 79 -6.67 -3.44 0.27
CA VAL A 79 -5.87 -3.51 1.51
C VAL A 79 -5.76 -4.95 1.99
N HIS A 80 -4.56 -5.51 1.85
CA HIS A 80 -4.22 -6.88 2.20
C HIS A 80 -3.36 -6.89 3.46
N LEU A 81 -3.99 -7.25 4.58
CA LEU A 81 -3.33 -7.43 5.87
C LEU A 81 -2.84 -8.86 6.05
N GLY A 82 -1.84 -9.06 6.91
CA GLY A 82 -1.33 -10.38 7.27
C GLY A 82 -0.65 -11.13 6.13
N ALA A 83 -0.19 -10.44 5.08
CA ALA A 83 0.49 -11.04 3.95
C ALA A 83 1.91 -11.48 4.34
N SER A 84 2.09 -12.77 4.60
CA SER A 84 3.39 -13.37 4.90
C SER A 84 4.30 -13.44 3.67
N ASP A 85 3.72 -13.66 2.49
CA ASP A 85 4.38 -13.57 1.19
C ASP A 85 3.74 -12.42 0.38
N LYS A 86 4.38 -11.25 0.44
CA LYS A 86 3.90 -10.05 -0.26
C LYS A 86 3.97 -10.20 -1.77
N LEU A 87 4.98 -10.91 -2.29
CA LEU A 87 5.12 -11.13 -3.73
C LEU A 87 3.98 -12.01 -4.26
N ALA A 88 3.62 -13.07 -3.54
CA ALA A 88 2.46 -13.89 -3.87
C ALA A 88 1.16 -13.06 -3.82
N ALA A 89 1.00 -12.21 -2.80
CA ALA A 89 -0.17 -11.33 -2.69
C ALA A 89 -0.27 -10.32 -3.85
N VAL A 90 0.85 -9.69 -4.25
CA VAL A 90 0.90 -8.78 -5.40
C VAL A 90 0.55 -9.54 -6.69
N ARG A 91 1.14 -10.73 -6.92
CA ARG A 91 0.87 -11.54 -8.11
C ARG A 91 -0.60 -11.94 -8.21
N ALA A 92 -1.19 -12.40 -7.11
CA ALA A 92 -2.60 -12.75 -7.06
C ALA A 92 -3.49 -11.52 -7.31
N LEU A 93 -3.10 -10.34 -6.82
CA LEU A 93 -3.82 -9.09 -7.08
C LEU A 93 -3.73 -8.69 -8.56
N ALA A 94 -2.54 -8.76 -9.15
CA ALA A 94 -2.32 -8.47 -10.57
C ALA A 94 -3.13 -9.41 -11.46
N GLU A 95 -3.12 -10.72 -11.16
CA GLU A 95 -3.91 -11.73 -11.87
C GLU A 95 -5.41 -11.45 -11.79
N ARG A 96 -5.95 -11.14 -10.61
CA ARG A 96 -7.38 -10.78 -10.45
C ARG A 96 -7.77 -9.55 -11.27
N LYS A 97 -6.83 -8.63 -11.52
CA LYS A 97 -7.03 -7.41 -12.32
C LYS A 97 -6.67 -7.57 -13.79
N GLY A 98 -6.17 -8.74 -14.20
CA GLY A 98 -5.70 -8.99 -15.57
C GLY A 98 -4.48 -8.14 -15.96
N LEU A 99 -3.62 -7.81 -14.99
CA LEU A 99 -2.40 -7.02 -15.19
C LEU A 99 -1.18 -7.92 -15.29
N SER A 100 -0.22 -7.54 -16.13
CA SER A 100 1.12 -8.14 -16.09
C SER A 100 1.94 -7.55 -14.95
N MET A 101 2.98 -8.25 -14.50
CA MET A 101 3.82 -7.75 -13.40
C MET A 101 4.63 -6.50 -13.79
N GLU A 102 4.87 -6.28 -15.08
CA GLU A 102 5.50 -5.07 -15.62
C GLU A 102 4.59 -3.83 -15.52
N GLU A 103 3.28 -4.02 -15.36
CA GLU A 103 2.29 -2.94 -15.15
C GLU A 103 2.07 -2.64 -13.66
N VAL A 104 2.80 -3.31 -12.77
CA VAL A 104 2.71 -3.14 -11.33
C VAL A 104 4.00 -2.55 -10.78
N ALA A 105 3.89 -1.42 -10.09
CA ALA A 105 4.97 -0.88 -9.28
C ALA A 105 4.77 -1.28 -7.82
N TYR A 106 5.81 -1.80 -7.18
CA TYR A 106 5.81 -2.09 -5.75
C TYR A 106 6.83 -1.22 -5.02
N MET A 107 6.44 -0.65 -3.88
CA MET A 107 7.33 0.06 -2.96
C MET A 107 7.31 -0.62 -1.60
N GLY A 108 8.48 -1.01 -1.09
CA GLY A 108 8.66 -1.63 0.22
C GLY A 108 10.09 -1.52 0.70
#